data_AF-A0A518HYZ4-F1
#
_entry.id   AF-A0A518HYZ4-F1
#
_cell.length_a   1.000
_cell.length_b   1.000
_cell.length_c   1.000
_cell.angle_alpha   90.00
_cell.angle_beta   90.00
_cell.angle_gamma   90.00
#
_symmetry.space_group_name_H-M   'P 1'
#
loop_
_entity.id
_entity.type
_entity.pdbx_description
1 polymer ?
#
loop_
_entity_poly.entity_id
_entity_poly.type
_entity_poly.pdbx_seq_one_letter_code
_entity_poly.pdbx_strand_id
1 'polypeptide(L)'
;MWQFTFLLLIFAFVVGCENNNTERGSQVSTASAITNEKANRVREQTSEADIRKLIEQLVYSDDEASNQPVVNPNIKIADSNGNVRPINGDSEDAEKKRQKFNSCQEAFTKLYELKDAAIPLLVEHLDDKRQSINFRNHYMGNSVGDACFWNIYFQLVDQPRDYSKYGYSRKGRDGENHPKPYWEGTPFDDAGGLKEWLDANKELNYLEMQIECVQWLLDREKLIGASDADSYFLNILPLEIRILERRLENGDDVKAELDRLIEIRDKRLEDQIPKKLLPDN
;
A
#
# COMPACT_ATOMS: atom_id res chain seq x y z
N MET A 1 32.16 -14.24 33.44
CA MET A 1 31.27 -15.30 33.97
C MET A 1 29.84 -14.78 33.80
N TRP A 2 28.95 -15.57 33.17
CA TRP A 2 27.53 -15.28 32.83
C TRP A 2 27.37 -14.26 31.69
N GLN A 3 27.24 -14.60 30.39
CA GLN A 3 26.31 -15.48 29.68
C GLN A 3 24.83 -15.28 30.07
N PHE A 4 24.10 -14.52 29.26
CA PHE A 4 22.65 -14.61 29.15
C PHE A 4 22.25 -14.85 27.69
N THR A 5 21.88 -16.10 27.47
CA THR A 5 21.22 -16.69 26.32
C THR A 5 19.80 -16.12 26.22
N PHE A 6 19.39 -15.58 25.05
CA PHE A 6 17.98 -15.36 24.77
C PHE A 6 17.49 -16.46 23.82
N LEU A 7 16.62 -17.30 24.37
CA LEU A 7 16.02 -18.46 23.73
C LEU A 7 14.89 -18.01 22.78
N LEU A 8 14.93 -18.52 21.56
CA LEU A 8 13.81 -18.59 20.63
C LEU A 8 12.69 -19.44 21.24
N LEU A 9 11.44 -18.98 21.20
CA LEU A 9 10.27 -19.83 21.45
C LEU A 9 9.35 -19.78 20.23
N ILE A 10 9.51 -20.80 19.40
CA ILE A 10 8.62 -21.22 18.33
C ILE A 10 7.46 -21.97 18.98
N PHE A 11 6.22 -21.52 18.76
CA PHE A 11 5.05 -22.36 19.00
C PHE A 11 4.53 -22.89 17.65
N ALA A 12 4.81 -24.18 17.42
CA ALA A 12 4.15 -24.99 16.42
C ALA A 12 2.84 -25.53 17.02
N PHE A 13 1.73 -25.34 16.31
CA PHE A 13 0.53 -26.17 16.49
C PHE A 13 0.33 -26.98 15.20
N VAL A 14 0.61 -28.27 15.31
CA VAL A 14 0.20 -29.31 14.35
C VAL A 14 -0.93 -30.08 15.03
N VAL A 15 -2.12 -30.08 14.43
CA VAL A 15 -3.13 -31.12 14.64
C VAL A 15 -3.62 -31.56 13.26
N GLY A 16 -3.73 -32.87 13.13
CA GLY A 16 -3.77 -33.64 11.89
C GLY A 16 -5.05 -33.53 11.07
N CYS A 17 -4.87 -34.00 9.83
CA CYS A 17 -5.81 -34.10 8.73
C CYS A 17 -7.07 -34.93 9.03
N GLU A 18 -8.19 -34.54 8.43
CA GLU A 18 -9.11 -35.48 7.80
C GLU A 18 -9.65 -34.87 6.49
N ASN A 19 -9.62 -35.69 5.44
CA ASN A 19 -10.00 -35.38 4.07
C ASN A 19 -11.50 -35.05 3.96
N ASN A 20 -11.83 -34.02 3.17
CA ASN A 20 -13.03 -34.03 2.33
C ASN A 20 -12.76 -33.24 1.05
N ASN A 21 -12.53 -33.98 -0.04
CA ASN A 21 -12.60 -33.51 -1.41
C ASN A 21 -14.07 -33.27 -1.76
N THR A 22 -14.49 -32.03 -1.95
CA THR A 22 -15.61 -31.70 -2.85
C THR A 22 -15.57 -30.22 -3.25
N GLU A 23 -15.42 -29.98 -4.56
CA GLU A 23 -15.90 -28.80 -5.29
C GLU A 23 -15.55 -27.40 -4.75
N ARG A 24 -14.33 -26.92 -5.07
CA ARG A 24 -14.05 -25.48 -5.22
C ARG A 24 -13.99 -25.11 -6.71
N GLY A 25 -15.14 -25.21 -7.37
CA GLY A 25 -15.37 -24.56 -8.65
C GLY A 25 -16.06 -23.21 -8.43
N SER A 26 -15.49 -22.14 -9.00
CA SER A 26 -16.25 -20.93 -9.36
C SER A 26 -16.85 -20.05 -8.23
N GLN A 27 -16.06 -19.63 -7.23
CA GLN A 27 -16.48 -18.58 -6.28
C GLN A 27 -15.61 -17.32 -6.24
N VAL A 28 -14.56 -17.22 -7.06
CA VAL A 28 -13.66 -16.05 -7.06
C VAL A 28 -14.19 -14.88 -7.90
N SER A 29 -15.13 -15.11 -8.82
CA SER A 29 -15.66 -14.08 -9.72
C SER A 29 -16.74 -13.18 -9.09
N THR A 30 -17.58 -13.72 -8.19
CA THR A 30 -18.72 -12.96 -7.63
C THR A 30 -18.34 -12.03 -6.48
N ALA A 31 -17.33 -12.35 -5.69
CA ALA A 31 -16.88 -11.50 -4.58
C ALA A 31 -16.24 -10.18 -5.04
N SER A 32 -15.53 -10.21 -6.18
CA SER A 32 -14.93 -9.02 -6.81
C SER A 32 -15.98 -8.13 -7.47
N ALA A 33 -16.98 -8.71 -8.13
CA ALA A 33 -18.09 -7.96 -8.73
C ALA A 33 -18.96 -7.25 -7.67
N ILE A 34 -19.26 -7.90 -6.55
CA ILE A 34 -20.08 -7.33 -5.45
C ILE A 34 -19.33 -6.20 -4.72
N THR A 35 -18.00 -6.29 -4.60
CA THR A 35 -17.19 -5.21 -4.02
C THR A 35 -17.08 -4.00 -4.95
N ASN A 36 -17.00 -4.24 -6.26
CA ASN A 36 -17.02 -3.17 -7.27
C ASN A 36 -18.39 -2.47 -7.38
N GLU A 37 -19.52 -3.19 -7.30
CA GLU A 37 -20.85 -2.58 -7.29
C GLU A 37 -21.10 -1.71 -6.04
N LYS A 38 -20.64 -2.16 -4.87
CA LYS A 38 -20.77 -1.42 -3.62
C LYS A 38 -19.87 -0.18 -3.60
N ALA A 39 -18.64 -0.29 -4.14
CA ALA A 39 -17.74 0.85 -4.29
C ALA A 39 -18.28 1.88 -5.30
N ASN A 40 -18.84 1.43 -6.42
CA ASN A 40 -19.46 2.34 -7.41
C ASN A 40 -20.68 3.08 -6.85
N ARG A 41 -21.53 2.44 -6.02
CA ARG A 41 -22.65 3.12 -5.37
C ARG A 41 -22.24 4.16 -4.32
N VAL A 42 -21.13 3.95 -3.62
CA VAL A 42 -20.58 4.94 -2.67
C VAL A 42 -19.99 6.15 -3.43
N ARG A 43 -19.38 5.90 -4.59
CA ARG A 43 -18.82 6.91 -5.50
C ARG A 43 -19.91 7.81 -6.12
N GLU A 44 -21.08 7.24 -6.44
CA GLU A 44 -22.23 8.00 -6.97
C GLU A 44 -22.99 8.84 -5.93
N GLN A 45 -22.74 8.67 -4.63
CA GLN A 45 -23.47 9.35 -3.55
C GLN A 45 -22.64 10.35 -2.73
N THR A 46 -21.31 10.34 -2.85
CA THR A 46 -20.45 11.22 -2.05
C THR A 46 -20.24 12.54 -2.79
N SER A 47 -20.77 13.63 -2.25
CA SER A 47 -20.61 14.95 -2.86
C SER A 47 -19.20 15.50 -2.65
N GLU A 48 -18.74 16.43 -3.49
CA GLU A 48 -17.48 17.16 -3.25
C GLU A 48 -17.44 17.79 -1.84
N ALA A 49 -18.59 18.25 -1.34
CA ALA A 49 -18.70 18.81 0.01
C ALA A 49 -18.40 17.78 1.10
N ASP A 50 -18.78 16.51 0.90
CA ASP A 50 -18.47 15.43 1.82
C ASP A 50 -16.98 15.09 1.79
N ILE A 51 -16.34 15.11 0.62
CA ILE A 51 -14.90 14.89 0.49
C ILE A 51 -14.13 16.02 1.17
N ARG A 52 -14.52 17.29 0.96
CA ARG A 52 -13.91 18.44 1.65
C ARG A 52 -14.07 18.34 3.16
N LYS A 53 -15.21 17.85 3.64
CA LYS A 53 -15.42 17.59 5.07
C LYS A 53 -14.49 16.50 5.61
N LEU A 54 -14.22 15.46 4.83
CA LEU A 54 -13.24 14.43 5.21
C LEU A 54 -11.82 15.00 5.26
N ILE A 55 -11.43 15.83 4.27
CA ILE A 55 -10.14 16.52 4.30
C ILE A 55 -10.02 17.37 5.56
N GLU A 56 -11.09 18.09 5.94
CA GLU A 56 -11.06 18.92 7.14
C GLU A 56 -11.06 18.12 8.45
N GLN A 57 -11.49 16.86 8.41
CA GLN A 57 -11.32 15.94 9.54
C GLN A 57 -9.86 15.50 9.72
N LEU A 58 -8.99 15.66 8.72
CA LEU A 58 -7.55 15.38 8.83
C LEU A 58 -6.80 16.41 9.69
N VAL A 59 -7.34 17.62 9.85
CA VAL A 59 -6.76 18.65 10.71
C VAL A 59 -6.82 18.16 12.15
N TYR A 60 -5.71 17.79 12.77
CA TYR A 60 -5.62 17.44 14.18
C TYR A 60 -5.66 18.68 15.09
N SER A 61 -4.92 19.73 14.72
CA SER A 61 -5.04 21.08 15.28
C SER A 61 -4.80 22.14 14.20
N ASP A 62 -5.30 23.37 14.42
CA ASP A 62 -5.13 24.49 13.48
C ASP A 62 -3.74 25.11 13.52
N ASP A 63 -2.87 24.66 14.42
CA ASP A 63 -1.47 25.09 14.47
C ASP A 63 -0.72 24.63 13.22
N GLU A 64 0.32 25.38 12.85
CA GLU A 64 1.25 24.93 11.82
C GLU A 64 1.93 23.64 12.26
N ALA A 65 2.03 22.68 11.34
CA ALA A 65 2.56 21.36 11.59
C ALA A 65 4.01 21.44 12.07
N SER A 66 4.27 20.86 13.24
CA SER A 66 5.63 20.74 13.74
C SER A 66 6.36 19.56 13.10
N ASN A 67 7.69 19.57 13.16
CA ASN A 67 8.51 18.41 12.80
C ASN A 67 8.39 17.25 13.81
N GLN A 68 7.71 17.46 14.95
CA GLN A 68 7.52 16.42 15.96
C GLN A 68 6.24 15.63 15.67
N PRO A 69 6.32 14.29 15.65
CA PRO A 69 5.16 13.47 15.37
C PRO A 69 4.13 13.54 16.51
N VAL A 70 2.85 13.64 16.14
CA VAL A 70 1.75 13.47 17.11
C VAL A 70 1.76 12.02 17.61
N VAL A 71 2.07 11.85 18.89
CA VAL A 71 2.08 10.54 19.55
C VAL A 71 0.67 9.97 19.60
N ASN A 72 0.50 8.72 19.17
CA ASN A 72 -0.80 8.05 19.20
C ASN A 72 -1.34 7.98 20.64
N PRO A 73 -2.45 8.69 20.95
CA PRO A 73 -2.97 8.77 22.31
C PRO A 73 -3.64 7.46 22.78
N ASN A 74 -3.78 6.47 21.89
CA ASN A 74 -4.32 5.14 22.21
C ASN A 74 -3.25 4.14 22.68
N ILE A 75 -1.96 4.51 22.68
CA ILE A 75 -0.89 3.67 23.23
C ILE A 75 -1.17 3.41 24.71
N LYS A 76 -1.12 2.14 25.11
CA LYS A 76 -1.30 1.73 26.51
C LYS A 76 0.03 1.40 27.15
N ILE A 77 0.23 1.86 28.37
CA ILE A 77 1.42 1.62 29.21
C ILE A 77 1.00 0.92 30.50
N ALA A 78 1.86 0.03 31.01
CA ALA A 78 1.66 -0.60 32.31
C ALA A 78 2.35 0.22 33.40
N ASP A 79 1.66 0.47 34.52
CA ASP A 79 2.27 1.05 35.71
C ASP A 79 3.12 0.01 36.48
N SER A 80 3.81 0.45 37.52
CA SER A 80 4.64 -0.42 38.38
C SER A 80 3.86 -1.53 39.08
N ASN A 81 2.52 -1.44 39.12
CA ASN A 81 1.62 -2.42 39.70
C ASN A 81 0.97 -3.32 38.63
N GLY A 82 1.37 -3.19 37.36
CA GLY A 82 0.85 -3.96 36.24
C GLY A 82 -0.50 -3.47 35.69
N ASN A 83 -1.01 -2.32 36.14
CA ASN A 83 -2.25 -1.78 35.57
C ASN A 83 -1.97 -1.10 34.23
N VAL A 84 -2.73 -1.48 33.22
CA VAL A 84 -2.60 -0.96 31.85
C VAL A 84 -3.51 0.25 31.68
N ARG A 85 -2.95 1.40 31.30
CA ARG A 85 -3.69 2.66 31.06
C ARG A 85 -3.21 3.36 29.78
N PRO A 86 -4.02 4.22 29.14
CA PRO A 86 -3.54 5.06 28.05
C PRO A 86 -2.36 5.95 28.50
N ILE A 87 -1.42 6.20 27.60
CA ILE A 87 -0.20 6.97 27.87
C ILE A 87 -0.49 8.40 28.36
N ASN A 88 -1.63 8.97 27.96
CA ASN A 88 -2.07 10.31 28.34
C ASN A 88 -3.13 10.31 29.46
N GLY A 89 -3.39 9.15 30.08
CA GLY A 89 -4.42 8.99 31.11
C GLY A 89 -5.85 9.14 30.59
N ASP A 90 -6.79 9.31 31.53
CA ASP A 90 -8.24 9.24 31.29
C ASP A 90 -8.96 10.58 31.52
N SER A 91 -8.24 11.70 31.41
CA SER A 91 -8.88 13.03 31.49
C SER A 91 -9.81 13.28 30.31
N GLU A 92 -10.76 14.20 30.48
CA GLU A 92 -11.65 14.63 29.39
C GLU A 92 -10.86 15.18 28.19
N ASP A 93 -9.78 15.92 28.45
CA ASP A 93 -8.90 16.43 27.40
C ASP A 93 -8.14 15.31 26.67
N ALA A 94 -7.71 14.27 27.39
CA ALA A 94 -7.09 13.11 26.78
C ALA A 94 -8.09 12.34 25.89
N GLU A 95 -9.34 12.27 26.31
CA GLU A 95 -10.42 11.66 25.53
C GLU A 95 -10.73 12.45 24.26
N LYS A 96 -10.84 13.78 24.33
CA LYS A 96 -11.01 14.65 23.15
C LYS A 96 -9.86 14.45 22.15
N LYS A 97 -8.62 14.37 22.62
CA LYS A 97 -7.45 14.09 21.77
C LYS A 97 -7.52 12.71 21.10
N ARG A 98 -7.98 11.68 21.80
CA ARG A 98 -8.20 10.34 21.22
C ARG A 98 -9.28 10.36 20.14
N GLN A 99 -10.43 10.98 20.42
CA GLN A 99 -11.51 11.11 19.47
C GLN A 99 -11.07 11.83 18.20
N LYS A 100 -10.33 12.94 18.35
CA LYS A 100 -9.78 13.69 17.23
C LYS A 100 -8.77 12.87 16.42
N PHE A 101 -7.86 12.17 17.09
CA PHE A 101 -6.90 11.27 16.44
C PHE A 101 -7.60 10.17 15.64
N ASN A 102 -8.60 9.51 16.23
CA ASN A 102 -9.37 8.45 15.56
C ASN A 102 -10.16 9.00 14.37
N SER A 103 -10.75 10.19 14.51
CA SER A 103 -11.43 10.87 13.40
C SER A 103 -10.50 11.15 12.22
N CYS A 104 -9.24 11.52 12.47
CA CYS A 104 -8.25 11.70 11.40
C CYS A 104 -7.98 10.36 10.68
N GLN A 105 -7.82 9.26 11.42
CA GLN A 105 -7.60 7.92 10.87
C GLN A 105 -8.77 7.44 10.00
N GLU A 106 -10.00 7.63 10.49
CA GLU A 106 -11.21 7.29 9.75
C GLU A 106 -11.34 8.13 8.48
N ALA A 107 -11.09 9.43 8.56
CA ALA A 107 -11.14 10.32 7.41
C ALA A 107 -10.14 9.94 6.32
N PHE A 108 -8.89 9.68 6.71
CA PHE A 108 -7.85 9.21 5.78
C PHE A 108 -8.25 7.91 5.08
N THR A 109 -8.81 6.96 5.84
CA THR A 109 -9.28 5.67 5.29
C THR A 109 -10.41 5.88 4.29
N LYS A 110 -11.40 6.71 4.62
CA LYS A 110 -12.53 7.01 3.72
C LYS A 110 -12.07 7.73 2.44
N LEU A 111 -11.15 8.68 2.56
CA LEU A 111 -10.55 9.36 1.40
C LEU A 111 -9.85 8.37 0.46
N TYR A 112 -9.11 7.41 1.02
CA TYR A 112 -8.47 6.34 0.25
C TYR A 112 -9.50 5.44 -0.46
N GLU A 113 -10.61 5.12 0.20
CA GLU A 113 -11.69 4.29 -0.36
C GLU A 113 -12.46 4.97 -1.50
N LEU A 114 -12.47 6.31 -1.54
CA LEU A 114 -13.12 7.10 -2.60
C LEU A 114 -12.33 7.13 -3.91
N LYS A 115 -11.06 6.67 -3.90
CA LYS A 115 -10.20 6.55 -5.09
C LYS A 115 -10.10 7.88 -5.86
N ASP A 116 -10.15 7.80 -7.18
CA ASP A 116 -10.07 8.94 -8.11
C ASP A 116 -10.99 10.11 -7.79
N ALA A 117 -12.16 9.88 -7.21
CA ALA A 117 -13.10 10.94 -6.85
C ALA A 117 -12.51 11.89 -5.80
N ALA A 118 -11.63 11.39 -4.93
CA ALA A 118 -10.97 12.21 -3.91
C ALA A 118 -9.72 12.94 -4.44
N ILE A 119 -9.03 12.39 -5.45
CA ILE A 119 -7.72 12.89 -5.90
C ILE A 119 -7.74 14.39 -6.23
N PRO A 120 -8.67 14.93 -7.06
CA PRO A 120 -8.66 16.35 -7.38
C PRO A 120 -8.70 17.26 -6.15
N LEU A 121 -9.51 16.90 -5.15
CA LEU A 121 -9.67 17.68 -3.93
C LEU A 121 -8.47 17.51 -2.97
N LEU A 122 -7.85 16.33 -2.95
CA LEU A 122 -6.61 16.10 -2.21
C LEU A 122 -5.46 16.94 -2.78
N VAL A 123 -5.37 17.06 -4.11
CA VAL A 123 -4.33 17.86 -4.79
C VAL A 123 -4.40 19.34 -4.39
N GLU A 124 -5.60 19.90 -4.27
CA GLU A 124 -5.80 21.28 -3.81
C GLU A 124 -5.19 21.56 -2.42
N HIS A 125 -5.03 20.52 -1.58
CA HIS A 125 -4.63 20.65 -0.18
C HIS A 125 -3.20 20.20 0.09
N LEU A 126 -2.41 19.88 -0.95
CA LEU A 126 -1.02 19.43 -0.80
C LEU A 126 -0.11 20.43 -0.07
N ASP A 127 -0.45 21.72 -0.09
CA ASP A 127 0.31 22.76 0.60
C ASP A 127 -0.26 23.14 1.97
N ASP A 128 -1.33 22.47 2.43
CA ASP A 128 -1.96 22.76 3.72
C ASP A 128 -1.01 22.43 4.88
N LYS A 129 -0.59 23.47 5.59
CA LYS A 129 0.41 23.39 6.68
C LYS A 129 -0.19 23.10 8.05
N ARG A 130 -1.52 22.99 8.18
CA ARG A 130 -2.14 22.70 9.48
C ARG A 130 -1.73 21.31 9.98
N GLN A 131 -1.62 21.17 11.29
CA GLN A 131 -1.19 19.93 11.95
C GLN A 131 -2.19 18.80 11.68
N SER A 132 -1.70 17.68 11.14
CA SER A 132 -2.37 16.38 11.05
C SER A 132 -1.64 15.34 11.91
N ILE A 133 -2.04 14.08 11.82
CA ILE A 133 -1.39 12.96 12.50
C ILE A 133 -0.47 12.19 11.55
N ASN A 134 0.39 11.33 12.11
CA ASN A 134 1.13 10.37 11.30
C ASN A 134 0.21 9.20 10.91
N PHE A 135 0.26 8.81 9.63
CA PHE A 135 -0.44 7.64 9.11
C PHE A 135 0.54 6.48 8.93
N ARG A 136 0.03 5.24 8.98
CA ARG A 136 0.87 4.04 9.04
C ARG A 136 1.86 3.97 7.86
N ASN A 137 3.10 3.58 8.16
CA ASN A 137 4.24 3.55 7.22
C ASN A 137 4.67 4.92 6.70
N HIS A 138 4.19 5.99 7.34
CA HIS A 138 4.64 7.34 7.11
C HIS A 138 5.13 7.96 8.43
N TYR A 139 6.42 8.30 8.48
CA TYR A 139 7.07 8.89 9.66
C TYR A 139 7.62 10.30 9.38
N MET A 140 7.33 10.89 8.21
CA MET A 140 8.02 12.09 7.70
C MET A 140 7.06 13.19 7.23
N GLY A 141 6.54 13.98 8.15
CA GLY A 141 5.63 15.08 7.82
C GLY A 141 4.32 14.90 8.56
N ASN A 142 3.86 15.99 9.14
CA ASN A 142 2.74 15.99 10.07
C ASN A 142 1.69 17.02 9.66
N SER A 143 1.67 17.45 8.41
CA SER A 143 0.69 18.41 7.89
C SER A 143 -0.49 17.72 7.21
N VAL A 144 -1.60 18.44 7.04
CA VAL A 144 -2.72 17.99 6.20
C VAL A 144 -2.24 17.76 4.76
N GLY A 145 -1.34 18.60 4.25
CA GLY A 145 -0.72 18.40 2.94
C GLY A 145 0.03 17.08 2.83
N ASP A 146 0.78 16.68 3.87
CA ASP A 146 1.43 15.37 3.91
C ASP A 146 0.38 14.24 3.92
N ALA A 147 -0.70 14.39 4.70
CA ALA A 147 -1.78 13.41 4.71
C ALA A 147 -2.41 13.26 3.32
N CYS A 148 -2.67 14.36 2.61
CA CYS A 148 -3.18 14.34 1.23
C CYS A 148 -2.18 13.68 0.26
N PHE A 149 -0.89 14.02 0.34
CA PHE A 149 0.16 13.38 -0.45
C PHE A 149 0.16 11.86 -0.28
N TRP A 150 0.19 11.38 0.97
CA TRP A 150 0.25 9.94 1.23
C TRP A 150 -1.03 9.22 0.84
N ASN A 151 -2.17 9.90 0.94
CA ASN A 151 -3.43 9.35 0.47
C ASN A 151 -3.39 9.11 -1.04
N ILE A 152 -2.96 10.10 -1.83
CA ILE A 152 -2.78 9.97 -3.29
C ILE A 152 -1.72 8.90 -3.60
N TYR A 153 -0.57 8.96 -2.93
CA TYR A 153 0.53 8.02 -3.12
C TYR A 153 0.07 6.56 -2.99
N PHE A 154 -0.63 6.21 -1.90
CA PHE A 154 -1.09 4.84 -1.67
C PHE A 154 -2.16 4.41 -2.67
N GLN A 155 -2.99 5.34 -3.15
CA GLN A 155 -3.99 5.03 -4.18
C GLN A 155 -3.32 4.74 -5.53
N LEU A 156 -2.33 5.53 -5.94
CA LEU A 156 -1.72 5.44 -7.27
C LEU A 156 -0.68 4.34 -7.40
N VAL A 157 0.16 4.13 -6.39
CA VAL A 157 1.29 3.17 -6.48
C VAL A 157 0.83 1.72 -6.62
N ASP A 158 -0.36 1.39 -6.10
CA ASP A 158 -1.09 0.12 -6.33
C ASP A 158 -0.28 -1.18 -6.21
N GLN A 159 0.74 -1.17 -5.35
CA GLN A 159 1.65 -2.31 -5.19
C GLN A 159 0.92 -3.59 -4.72
N PRO A 160 1.10 -4.72 -5.42
CA PRO A 160 0.42 -5.96 -5.07
C PRO A 160 0.92 -6.50 -3.71
N ARG A 161 0.08 -7.31 -3.05
CA ARG A 161 0.34 -7.75 -1.67
C ARG A 161 1.45 -8.79 -1.57
N ASP A 162 1.60 -9.58 -2.60
CA ASP A 162 2.59 -10.65 -2.79
C ASP A 162 3.92 -10.17 -3.37
N TYR A 163 4.04 -8.89 -3.75
CA TYR A 163 5.33 -8.28 -4.04
C TYR A 163 6.21 -8.16 -2.79
N SER A 164 7.52 -8.26 -2.97
CA SER A 164 8.53 -8.33 -1.90
C SER A 164 8.71 -7.06 -1.08
N LYS A 165 7.86 -6.84 -0.06
CA LYS A 165 7.88 -5.61 0.76
C LYS A 165 8.96 -5.53 1.84
N TYR A 166 9.66 -6.63 2.15
CA TYR A 166 10.62 -6.65 3.27
C TYR A 166 12.07 -6.67 2.80
N GLY A 167 12.95 -6.03 3.55
CA GLY A 167 14.39 -5.95 3.25
C GLY A 167 14.76 -4.77 2.37
N TYR A 168 15.97 -4.26 2.55
CA TYR A 168 16.52 -3.11 1.81
C TYR A 168 17.05 -3.49 0.44
N SER A 169 17.64 -4.68 0.31
CA SER A 169 18.28 -5.16 -0.91
C SER A 169 17.83 -6.57 -1.29
N ARG A 170 18.11 -6.97 -2.53
CA ARG A 170 17.94 -8.33 -3.05
C ARG A 170 19.04 -8.67 -4.06
N LYS A 171 19.25 -9.96 -4.34
CA LYS A 171 20.15 -10.39 -5.40
C LYS A 171 19.53 -10.16 -6.78
N GLY A 172 20.32 -9.64 -7.72
CA GLY A 172 19.98 -9.50 -9.12
C GLY A 172 20.35 -10.74 -9.95
N ARG A 173 20.06 -10.71 -11.25
CA ARG A 173 20.47 -11.77 -12.18
C ARG A 173 21.99 -11.88 -12.34
N ASP A 174 22.70 -10.79 -12.03
CA ASP A 174 24.17 -10.71 -12.00
C ASP A 174 24.78 -11.34 -10.73
N GLY A 175 23.94 -11.78 -9.78
CA GLY A 175 24.37 -12.35 -8.51
C GLY A 175 24.73 -11.32 -7.43
N GLU A 176 24.75 -10.04 -7.79
CA GLU A 176 25.09 -8.92 -6.90
C GLU A 176 23.88 -8.43 -6.10
N ASN A 177 24.13 -7.73 -4.99
CA ASN A 177 23.06 -7.13 -4.20
C ASN A 177 22.70 -5.75 -4.74
N HIS A 178 21.42 -5.57 -5.05
CA HIS A 178 20.84 -4.30 -5.49
C HIS A 178 19.87 -3.79 -4.42
N PRO A 179 19.82 -2.47 -4.14
CA PRO A 179 18.70 -1.90 -3.40
C PRO A 179 17.38 -2.26 -4.10
N LYS A 180 16.31 -2.48 -3.34
CA LYS A 180 15.01 -2.69 -3.98
C LYS A 180 14.53 -1.35 -4.56
N PRO A 181 13.95 -1.35 -5.79
CA PRO A 181 13.59 -0.12 -6.47
C PRO A 181 12.72 0.86 -5.67
N TYR A 182 11.77 0.36 -4.87
CA TYR A 182 10.90 1.22 -4.07
C TYR A 182 11.61 1.97 -2.93
N TRP A 183 12.85 1.58 -2.58
CA TRP A 183 13.70 2.35 -1.66
C TRP A 183 14.53 3.43 -2.37
N GLU A 184 14.72 3.30 -3.68
CA GLU A 184 15.51 4.25 -4.47
C GLU A 184 14.69 5.43 -4.97
N GLY A 185 13.37 5.26 -5.07
CA GLY A 185 12.46 6.33 -5.40
C GLY A 185 11.10 5.82 -5.83
N THR A 186 10.39 6.71 -6.51
CA THR A 186 9.02 6.56 -6.98
C THR A 186 8.89 7.22 -8.35
N PRO A 187 7.85 6.94 -9.14
CA PRO A 187 7.58 7.67 -10.38
C PRO A 187 7.42 9.19 -10.15
N PHE A 188 7.02 9.60 -8.94
CA PHE A 188 6.86 11.00 -8.57
C PHE A 188 8.21 11.70 -8.39
N ASP A 189 9.20 11.01 -7.79
CA ASP A 189 10.54 11.56 -7.60
C ASP A 189 11.23 11.84 -8.96
N ASP A 190 11.08 10.92 -9.92
CA ASP A 190 11.61 11.06 -11.28
C ASP A 190 10.98 12.25 -12.04
N ALA A 191 9.73 12.59 -11.73
CA ALA A 191 9.02 13.72 -12.33
C ALA A 191 9.30 15.06 -11.64
N GLY A 192 10.05 15.07 -10.53
CA GLY A 192 10.31 16.26 -9.72
C GLY A 192 9.25 16.54 -8.64
N GLY A 193 8.28 15.64 -8.47
CA GLY A 193 7.23 15.73 -7.46
C GLY A 193 5.90 15.14 -7.92
N LEU A 194 4.98 14.93 -6.97
CA LEU A 194 3.65 14.40 -7.25
C LEU A 194 2.82 15.35 -8.13
N LYS A 195 2.92 16.67 -7.91
CA LYS A 195 2.17 17.66 -8.69
C LYS A 195 2.59 17.65 -10.16
N GLU A 196 3.91 17.63 -10.39
CA GLU A 196 4.53 17.57 -11.70
C GLU A 196 4.15 16.28 -12.43
N TRP A 197 4.19 15.14 -11.72
CA TRP A 197 3.75 13.87 -12.28
C TRP A 197 2.27 13.88 -12.66
N LEU A 198 1.40 14.41 -11.80
CA LEU A 198 -0.04 14.48 -12.07
C LEU A 198 -0.37 15.39 -13.26
N ASP A 199 0.30 16.54 -13.42
CA ASP A 199 0.08 17.41 -14.59
C ASP A 199 0.57 16.75 -15.88
N ALA A 200 1.72 16.07 -15.84
CA ALA A 200 2.25 15.32 -16.98
C ALA A 200 1.34 14.15 -17.41
N ASN A 201 0.56 13.60 -16.48
CA ASN A 201 -0.30 12.42 -16.68
C ASN A 201 -1.80 12.74 -16.60
N LYS A 202 -2.21 14.01 -16.68
CA LYS A 202 -3.61 14.43 -16.47
C LYS A 202 -4.62 13.87 -17.47
N GLU A 203 -4.15 13.42 -18.63
CA GLU A 203 -4.99 12.79 -19.66
C GLU A 203 -5.24 11.31 -19.37
N LEU A 204 -4.49 10.72 -18.44
CA LEU A 204 -4.68 9.34 -18.00
C LEU A 204 -5.88 9.26 -17.05
N ASN A 205 -6.66 8.19 -17.18
CA ASN A 205 -7.65 7.84 -16.18
C ASN A 205 -6.97 7.21 -14.95
N TYR A 206 -7.73 7.04 -13.86
CA TYR A 206 -7.22 6.49 -12.61
C TYR A 206 -6.51 5.12 -12.74
N LEU A 207 -7.08 4.20 -13.53
CA LEU A 207 -6.47 2.88 -13.73
C LEU A 207 -5.19 2.99 -14.57
N GLU A 208 -5.17 3.87 -15.56
CA GLU A 208 -3.97 4.15 -16.36
C GLU A 208 -2.85 4.77 -15.51
N MET A 209 -3.18 5.70 -14.61
CA MET A 209 -2.22 6.23 -13.64
C MET A 209 -1.64 5.14 -12.73
N GLN A 210 -2.47 4.19 -12.27
CA GLN A 210 -2.01 3.04 -11.50
C GLN A 210 -1.08 2.14 -12.34
N ILE A 211 -1.44 1.88 -13.60
CA ILE A 211 -0.62 1.09 -14.53
C ILE A 211 0.75 1.73 -14.70
N GLU A 212 0.84 3.03 -14.95
CA GLU A 212 2.12 3.75 -15.09
C GLU A 212 2.99 3.64 -13.83
N CYS A 213 2.39 3.77 -12.64
CA CYS A 213 3.12 3.64 -11.39
C CYS A 213 3.69 2.22 -11.18
N VAL A 214 2.91 1.18 -11.48
CA VAL A 214 3.36 -0.21 -11.36
C VAL A 214 4.35 -0.57 -12.47
N GLN A 215 4.18 -0.02 -13.68
CA GLN A 215 5.09 -0.21 -14.81
C GLN A 215 6.46 0.39 -14.52
N TRP A 216 6.51 1.59 -13.94
CA TRP A 216 7.76 2.20 -13.46
C TRP A 216 8.54 1.28 -12.51
N LEU A 217 7.83 0.62 -11.59
CA LEU A 217 8.43 -0.31 -10.63
C LEU A 217 8.90 -1.60 -11.33
N LEU A 218 8.07 -2.15 -12.22
CA LEU A 218 8.38 -3.34 -13.00
C LEU A 218 9.62 -3.15 -13.88
N ASP A 219 9.77 -2.00 -14.53
CA ASP A 219 10.91 -1.72 -15.39
C ASP A 219 12.22 -1.72 -14.61
N ARG A 220 12.24 -1.13 -13.42
CA ARG A 220 13.40 -1.18 -12.52
C ARG A 220 13.69 -2.59 -12.02
N GLU A 221 12.67 -3.34 -11.64
CA GLU A 221 12.85 -4.75 -11.25
C GLU A 221 13.42 -5.60 -12.40
N LYS A 222 13.01 -5.33 -13.64
CA LYS A 222 13.53 -5.99 -14.85
C LYS A 222 14.97 -5.61 -15.18
N LEU A 223 15.41 -4.39 -14.86
CA LEU A 223 16.82 -3.98 -15.01
C LEU A 223 17.73 -4.78 -14.08
N ILE A 224 17.30 -4.99 -12.83
CA ILE A 224 18.01 -5.82 -11.85
C ILE A 224 17.94 -7.31 -12.23
N GLY A 225 16.81 -7.74 -12.80
CA GLY A 225 16.53 -9.15 -13.09
C GLY A 225 16.37 -9.99 -11.83
N ALA A 226 16.24 -11.31 -11.96
CA ALA A 226 16.08 -12.25 -10.85
C ALA A 226 17.29 -13.17 -10.73
N SER A 227 17.76 -13.44 -9.50
CA SER A 227 18.88 -14.37 -9.26
C SER A 227 18.52 -15.83 -9.49
N ASP A 228 17.23 -16.15 -9.42
CA ASP A 228 16.65 -17.48 -9.51
C ASP A 228 15.13 -17.36 -9.79
N ALA A 229 14.48 -18.51 -10.01
CA ALA A 229 13.05 -18.55 -10.27
C ALA A 229 12.21 -17.97 -9.14
N ASP A 230 12.53 -18.28 -7.88
CA ASP A 230 11.81 -17.76 -6.71
C ASP A 230 11.85 -16.23 -6.65
N SER A 231 13.00 -15.64 -6.97
CA SER A 231 13.17 -14.20 -7.04
C SER A 231 12.33 -13.56 -8.15
N TYR A 232 12.13 -14.24 -9.28
CA TYR A 232 11.20 -13.79 -10.33
C TYR A 232 9.75 -13.82 -9.83
N PHE A 233 9.33 -14.94 -9.22
CA PHE A 233 7.98 -15.10 -8.66
C PHE A 233 7.67 -14.10 -7.55
N LEU A 234 8.69 -13.59 -6.85
CA LEU A 234 8.54 -12.69 -5.72
C LEU A 234 8.66 -11.19 -6.10
N ASN A 235 9.52 -10.84 -7.06
CA ASN A 235 9.86 -9.44 -7.33
C ASN A 235 9.35 -8.93 -8.70
N ILE A 236 9.06 -9.81 -9.67
CA ILE A 236 8.70 -9.40 -11.04
C ILE A 236 7.27 -9.83 -11.39
N LEU A 237 6.98 -11.14 -11.31
CA LEU A 237 5.68 -11.68 -11.75
C LEU A 237 4.46 -11.02 -11.08
N PRO A 238 4.47 -10.71 -9.77
CA PRO A 238 3.33 -10.04 -9.13
C PRO A 238 3.00 -8.69 -9.77
N LEU A 239 4.02 -7.94 -10.22
CA LEU A 239 3.85 -6.64 -10.86
C LEU A 239 3.28 -6.80 -12.28
N GLU A 240 3.76 -7.79 -13.04
CA GLU A 240 3.23 -8.10 -14.37
C GLU A 240 1.75 -8.50 -14.31
N ILE A 241 1.39 -9.37 -13.36
CA ILE A 241 -0.01 -9.75 -13.11
C ILE A 241 -0.82 -8.50 -12.76
N ARG A 242 -0.31 -7.65 -11.86
CA ARG A 242 -1.04 -6.46 -11.40
C ARG A 242 -1.36 -5.48 -12.52
N ILE A 243 -0.40 -5.25 -13.44
CA ILE A 243 -0.64 -4.41 -14.63
C ILE A 243 -1.76 -5.00 -15.49
N LEU A 244 -1.74 -6.32 -15.74
CA LEU A 244 -2.77 -6.96 -16.56
C LEU A 244 -4.16 -6.96 -15.88
N GLU A 245 -4.22 -7.09 -14.55
CA GLU A 245 -5.47 -6.91 -13.79
C GLU A 245 -6.06 -5.51 -14.05
N ARG A 246 -5.24 -4.45 -13.97
CA ARG A 246 -5.70 -3.07 -14.21
C ARG A 246 -6.08 -2.81 -15.65
N ARG A 247 -5.32 -3.35 -16.60
CA ARG A 247 -5.66 -3.29 -18.03
C ARG A 247 -6.99 -3.97 -18.33
N LEU A 248 -7.23 -5.15 -17.74
CA LEU A 248 -8.50 -5.85 -17.86
C LEU A 248 -9.67 -5.03 -17.25
N GLU A 249 -9.46 -4.44 -16.07
CA GLU A 249 -10.43 -3.54 -15.44
C GLU A 249 -10.69 -2.28 -16.29
N ASN A 250 -9.69 -1.81 -17.04
CA ASN A 250 -9.80 -0.68 -17.97
C ASN A 250 -10.46 -1.06 -19.31
N GLY A 251 -10.77 -2.34 -19.53
CA GLY A 251 -11.45 -2.84 -20.72
C GLY A 251 -10.52 -3.38 -21.82
N ASP A 252 -9.23 -3.51 -21.57
CA ASP A 252 -8.29 -4.10 -22.54
C ASP A 252 -8.52 -5.62 -22.69
N ASP A 253 -8.31 -6.13 -23.91
CA ASP A 253 -8.32 -7.57 -24.18
C ASP A 253 -7.01 -8.24 -23.77
N VAL A 254 -6.84 -8.47 -22.46
CA VAL A 254 -5.63 -9.08 -21.87
C VAL A 254 -5.93 -10.34 -21.05
N LYS A 255 -7.19 -10.81 -21.04
CA LYS A 255 -7.62 -11.88 -20.15
C LYS A 255 -6.83 -13.18 -20.34
N ALA A 256 -6.58 -13.59 -21.58
CA ALA A 256 -5.84 -14.81 -21.87
C ALA A 256 -4.41 -14.75 -21.31
N GLU A 257 -3.76 -13.58 -21.42
CA GLU A 257 -2.41 -13.36 -20.90
C GLU A 257 -2.40 -13.35 -19.36
N LEU A 258 -3.37 -12.68 -18.75
CA LEU A 258 -3.53 -12.65 -17.30
C LEU A 258 -3.70 -14.08 -16.74
N ASP A 259 -4.60 -14.87 -17.34
CA ASP A 259 -4.84 -16.25 -16.93
C ASP A 259 -3.57 -17.10 -17.07
N ARG A 260 -2.77 -16.88 -18.13
CA ARG A 260 -1.48 -17.55 -18.33
C ARG A 260 -0.48 -17.20 -17.21
N LEU A 261 -0.32 -15.92 -16.87
CA LEU A 261 0.61 -15.50 -15.82
C LEU A 261 0.19 -15.99 -14.43
N ILE A 262 -1.11 -16.01 -14.14
CA ILE A 262 -1.66 -16.61 -12.92
C ILE A 262 -1.33 -18.10 -12.86
N GLU A 263 -1.50 -18.83 -13.97
CA GLU A 263 -1.14 -20.25 -14.03
C GLU A 263 0.36 -20.47 -13.79
N ILE A 264 1.23 -19.66 -14.40
CA ILE A 264 2.68 -19.69 -14.19
C ILE A 264 3.02 -19.50 -12.71
N ARG A 265 2.38 -18.53 -12.03
CA ARG A 265 2.55 -18.29 -10.60
C ARG A 265 2.10 -19.47 -9.76
N ASP A 266 0.87 -19.94 -9.97
CA ASP A 266 0.21 -20.92 -9.11
C ASP A 266 0.84 -22.31 -9.25
N LYS A 267 1.29 -22.68 -10.46
CA LYS A 267 1.99 -23.95 -10.74
C LYS A 267 3.51 -23.85 -10.66
N ARG A 268 4.07 -22.66 -10.38
CA ARG A 268 5.52 -22.39 -10.36
C ARG A 268 6.22 -22.90 -11.63
N LEU A 269 5.73 -22.51 -12.80
CA LEU A 269 6.28 -22.95 -14.09
C LEU A 269 7.58 -22.21 -14.43
N GLU A 270 8.71 -22.71 -13.92
CA GLU A 270 10.04 -22.08 -14.08
C GLU A 270 10.50 -22.02 -15.54
N ASP A 271 10.08 -22.99 -16.37
CA ASP A 271 10.40 -23.07 -17.80
C ASP A 271 9.77 -21.93 -18.61
N GLN A 272 8.74 -21.29 -18.07
CA GLN A 272 8.05 -20.15 -18.69
C GLN A 272 8.64 -18.80 -18.28
N ILE A 273 9.65 -18.78 -17.40
CA ILE A 273 10.30 -17.53 -16.99
C ILE A 273 11.15 -17.01 -18.17
N PRO A 274 11.04 -15.71 -18.55
CA PRO A 274 11.87 -15.15 -19.59
C PRO A 274 13.36 -15.29 -19.27
N LYS A 275 14.10 -16.06 -20.06
CA LYS A 275 15.54 -16.35 -19.83
C LYS A 275 16.39 -15.10 -19.62
N LYS A 276 16.07 -14.00 -20.32
CA LYS A 276 16.77 -12.71 -20.17
C LYS A 276 16.70 -12.10 -18.76
N LEU A 277 15.74 -12.54 -17.94
CA LEU A 277 15.56 -12.09 -16.56
C LEU A 277 16.24 -13.01 -15.55
N LEU A 278 16.83 -14.12 -15.98
CA LEU A 278 17.56 -15.08 -15.15
C LEU A 278 19.08 -14.96 -15.42
N PRO A 279 19.94 -15.56 -14.58
CA PRO A 279 21.37 -15.62 -14.85
C PRO A 279 21.67 -16.36 -16.17
N ASP A 280 22.72 -15.92 -16.85
CA ASP A 280 23.27 -16.58 -18.04
C ASP A 280 23.95 -17.89 -17.60
N ASN A 281 23.18 -18.96 -17.44
CA ASN A 281 23.69 -20.32 -17.23
C ASN A 281 23.99 -21.02 -18.56
#